data_AF-A0A7G8DLS4-F1
#
_entry.id   AF-A0A7G8DLS4-F1
#
_cell.length_a   1.000
_cell.length_b   1.000
_cell.length_c   1.000
_cell.angle_alpha   90.00
_cell.angle_beta   90.00
_cell.angle_gamma   90.00
#
_symmetry.space_group_name_H-M   'P 1'
#
loop_
_entity.id
_entity.type
_entity.pdbx_description
1 polymer ?
#
loop_
_entity_poly.entity_id
_entity_poly.type
_entity_poly.pdbx_seq_one_letter_code
_entity_poly.pdbx_strand_id
1 'polypeptide(L)'
;MKDPTLIVRKLISELREEMSDAARELRNRAAWDLQCPVVVIDAREHPKRVLKTSVRGLTGTITTSNVIDNPLLRSFLRRTKEVGDEEAFDEFTNGPEAEQFSMLWDRYADERHRHGLAVWSYSEAAKFALKSKQCFEQGEIACIAITEGSETEDHSVLTFSVDSSWLS
;
A
#
# COMPACT_ATOMS: atom_id res chain seq x y z
N MET A 1 11.70 -13.37 7.71
CA MET A 1 10.49 -12.52 7.68
C MET A 1 10.47 -11.61 8.92
N LYS A 2 10.59 -10.29 8.77
CA LYS A 2 10.36 -9.36 9.88
C LYS A 2 8.84 -9.29 10.11
N ASP A 3 8.38 -9.48 11.35
CA ASP A 3 6.95 -9.40 11.70
C ASP A 3 6.37 -8.03 11.29
N PRO A 4 5.35 -7.99 10.41
CA PRO A 4 4.70 -6.74 9.97
C PRO A 4 4.25 -5.86 11.14
N THR A 5 3.82 -6.48 12.25
CA THR A 5 3.39 -5.78 13.46
C THR A 5 4.55 -5.04 14.12
N LEU A 6 5.74 -5.65 14.15
CA LEU A 6 6.94 -5.03 14.70
C LEU A 6 7.43 -3.87 13.83
N ILE A 7 7.34 -4.02 12.50
CA ILE A 7 7.67 -2.94 11.56
C ILE A 7 6.76 -1.74 11.79
N VAL A 8 5.44 -1.97 11.80
CA VAL A 8 4.44 -0.91 12.03
C VAL A 8 4.69 -0.21 13.37
N ARG A 9 4.88 -0.96 14.47
CA ARG A 9 5.18 -0.38 15.78
C ARG A 9 6.43 0.50 15.78
N LYS A 10 7.50 0.07 15.10
CA LYS A 10 8.73 0.84 14.98
C LYS A 10 8.49 2.13 14.21
N LEU A 11 7.80 2.07 13.07
CA LEU A 11 7.49 3.24 12.25
C LEU A 11 6.65 4.26 13.03
N ILE A 12 5.60 3.80 13.72
CA ILE A 12 4.74 4.65 14.54
C ILE A 12 5.53 5.36 15.64
N SER A 13 6.44 4.65 16.32
CA SER A 13 7.28 5.21 17.37
C SER A 13 8.30 6.23 16.84
N GLU A 14 8.88 5.96 15.67
CA GLU A 14 9.95 6.79 15.09
C GLU A 14 9.41 8.07 14.47
N LEU A 15 8.20 8.01 13.89
CA LEU A 15 7.61 9.07 13.07
C LEU A 15 6.39 9.73 13.73
N ARG A 16 6.27 9.59 15.06
CA ARG A 16 5.13 10.07 15.84
C ARG A 16 4.90 11.57 15.66
N GLU A 17 5.97 12.36 15.72
CA GLU A 17 5.88 13.82 15.65
C GLU A 17 5.41 14.28 14.25
N GLU A 18 5.94 13.67 13.20
CA GLU A 18 5.59 13.94 11.81
C GLU A 18 4.14 13.55 11.48
N MET A 19 3.57 12.59 12.19
CA MET A 19 2.17 12.16 12.04
C MET A 19 1.17 13.02 12.84
N SER A 20 1.64 13.80 13.81
CA SER A 20 0.79 14.53 14.76
C SER A 20 -0.17 15.53 14.11
N ASP A 21 0.30 16.21 13.05
CA ASP A 21 -0.50 17.21 12.33
C ASP A 21 -1.74 16.58 11.68
N ALA A 22 -1.60 15.38 11.12
CA ALA A 22 -2.70 14.66 10.48
C ALA A 22 -3.71 14.17 11.52
N ALA A 23 -3.24 13.74 12.70
CA ALA A 23 -4.10 13.36 13.82
C ALA A 23 -4.89 14.55 14.38
N ARG A 24 -4.26 15.71 14.53
CA ARG A 24 -4.95 16.96 14.93
C ARG A 24 -6.00 17.36 13.91
N GLU A 25 -5.68 17.26 12.62
CA GLU A 25 -6.63 17.54 11.54
C GLU A 25 -7.85 16.61 11.61
N LEU A 26 -7.63 15.30 11.79
CA LEU A 26 -8.70 14.29 11.94
C LEU A 26 -9.66 14.65 13.08
N ARG A 27 -9.12 14.95 14.26
CA ARG A 27 -9.89 15.26 15.48
C ARG A 27 -10.75 16.51 15.37
N ASN A 28 -10.38 17.44 14.48
CA ASN A 28 -11.14 18.67 14.25
C ASN A 28 -12.29 18.48 13.24
N ARG A 29 -12.45 17.29 12.64
CA ARG A 29 -13.53 17.03 11.68
C ARG A 29 -14.77 16.51 12.40
N ALA A 30 -15.93 16.99 11.95
CA ALA A 30 -17.23 16.54 12.46
C ALA A 30 -17.76 15.29 11.74
N ALA A 31 -17.27 15.00 10.53
CA ALA A 31 -17.73 13.89 9.70
C ALA A 31 -16.62 13.37 8.79
N TRP A 32 -16.75 12.10 8.41
CA TRP A 32 -15.91 11.47 7.40
C TRP A 32 -16.38 11.84 5.99
N ASP A 33 -15.43 12.19 5.13
CA ASP A 33 -15.59 12.34 3.68
C ASP A 33 -14.27 11.98 2.98
N LEU A 34 -14.21 12.09 1.66
CA LEU A 34 -12.98 11.78 0.90
C LEU A 34 -11.83 12.79 1.15
N GLN A 35 -12.07 13.88 1.88
CA GLN A 35 -11.04 14.81 2.33
C GLN A 35 -10.49 14.43 3.71
N CYS A 36 -10.97 13.34 4.33
CA CYS A 36 -10.43 12.83 5.59
C CYS A 36 -8.91 12.59 5.47
N PRO A 37 -8.11 13.10 6.42
CA PRO A 37 -6.67 12.96 6.38
C PRO A 37 -6.26 11.51 6.60
N VAL A 38 -5.22 11.10 5.87
CA VAL A 38 -4.57 9.81 5.97
C VAL A 38 -3.06 10.02 5.89
N VAL A 39 -2.30 9.06 6.41
CA VAL A 39 -0.83 9.12 6.38
C VAL A 39 -0.29 8.02 5.48
N VAL A 40 0.69 8.39 4.65
CA VAL A 40 1.53 7.43 3.91
C VAL A 40 2.96 7.57 4.44
N ILE A 41 3.54 6.47 4.89
CA ILE A 41 4.93 6.37 5.32
C ILE A 41 5.69 5.68 4.19
N ASP A 42 6.61 6.39 3.56
CA ASP A 42 7.58 5.79 2.64
C ASP A 42 8.85 5.46 3.42
N ALA A 43 9.01 4.17 3.74
CA ALA A 43 10.13 3.64 4.49
C ALA A 43 11.16 2.94 3.59
N ARG A 44 11.07 3.10 2.26
CA ARG A 44 12.03 2.55 1.29
C ARG A 44 13.37 3.31 1.27
N GLU A 45 13.35 4.57 1.66
CA GLU A 45 14.52 5.45 1.63
C GLU A 45 14.90 5.92 3.04
N HIS A 46 16.13 6.40 3.20
CA HIS A 46 16.62 7.05 4.41
C HIS A 46 17.06 8.49 4.11
N PRO A 47 16.46 9.50 4.77
CA PRO A 47 15.46 9.41 5.85
C PRO A 47 14.09 8.92 5.35
N LYS A 48 13.35 8.24 6.24
CA LYS A 48 11.96 7.84 5.96
C LYS A 48 11.10 9.08 5.77
N ARG A 49 10.09 9.00 4.91
CA ARG A 49 9.23 10.15 4.57
C ARG A 49 7.80 9.91 5.03
N VAL A 50 7.24 10.88 5.75
CA VAL A 50 5.81 10.92 6.09
C VAL A 50 5.12 11.87 5.12
N LEU A 51 4.10 11.38 4.44
CA LEU A 51 3.26 12.14 3.52
C LEU A 51 1.85 12.20 4.10
N LYS A 52 1.41 13.41 4.45
CA LYS A 52 0.01 13.68 4.78
C LYS A 52 -0.76 13.91 3.49
N THR A 53 -1.84 13.18 3.30
CA THR A 53 -2.76 13.37 2.17
C THR A 53 -4.20 13.13 2.63
N SER A 54 -5.15 13.12 1.69
CA SER A 54 -6.53 12.71 1.94
C SER A 54 -6.84 11.38 1.26
N VAL A 55 -7.95 10.75 1.66
CA VAL A 55 -8.45 9.53 0.97
C VAL A 55 -8.55 9.75 -0.55
N ARG A 56 -8.98 10.94 -0.99
CA ARG A 56 -9.01 11.33 -2.41
C ARG A 56 -7.61 11.48 -3.02
N GLY A 57 -6.65 12.01 -2.26
CA GLY A 57 -5.28 12.30 -2.74
C GLY A 57 -4.37 11.08 -2.79
N LEU A 58 -4.80 9.94 -2.25
CA LEU A 58 -4.02 8.70 -2.21
C LEU A 58 -3.59 8.20 -3.59
N THR A 59 -4.44 8.29 -4.60
CA THR A 59 -4.13 7.84 -5.96
C THR A 59 -3.04 8.67 -6.64
N GLY A 60 -2.78 9.88 -6.13
CA GLY A 60 -1.63 10.70 -6.54
C GLY A 60 -0.39 10.51 -5.67
N THR A 61 -0.52 9.84 -4.52
CA THR A 61 0.57 9.61 -3.55
C THR A 61 1.16 8.21 -3.67
N ILE A 62 0.34 7.22 -4.02
CA ILE A 62 0.72 5.85 -4.31
C ILE A 62 0.23 5.53 -5.72
N THR A 63 1.13 5.05 -6.58
CA THR A 63 0.80 4.70 -7.97
C THR A 63 -0.27 3.61 -7.99
N THR A 64 -1.43 3.91 -8.57
CA THR A 64 -2.47 2.90 -8.79
C THR A 64 -2.35 2.28 -10.18
N SER A 65 -2.28 0.95 -10.27
CA SER A 65 -2.21 0.22 -11.55
C SER A 65 -3.49 -0.57 -11.82
N ASN A 66 -4.04 -0.37 -13.01
CA ASN A 66 -5.12 -1.21 -13.56
C ASN A 66 -4.63 -2.61 -13.96
N VAL A 67 -3.33 -2.76 -14.23
CA VAL A 67 -2.72 -4.02 -14.65
C VAL A 67 -2.72 -5.02 -13.50
N ILE A 68 -2.51 -4.58 -12.25
CA ILE A 68 -2.59 -5.41 -11.03
C ILE A 68 -4.02 -5.82 -10.69
N ASP A 69 -5.05 -5.09 -11.14
CA ASP A 69 -6.43 -5.52 -10.98
C ASP A 69 -6.82 -6.64 -11.95
N ASN A 70 -5.99 -6.95 -12.96
CA ASN A 70 -6.26 -8.04 -13.89
C ASN A 70 -6.29 -9.40 -13.16
N PRO A 71 -7.36 -10.21 -13.30
CA PRO A 71 -7.46 -11.50 -12.61
C PRO A 71 -6.27 -12.44 -12.88
N LEU A 72 -5.72 -12.42 -14.09
CA LEU A 72 -4.59 -13.27 -14.48
C LEU A 72 -3.32 -12.86 -13.72
N LEU A 73 -3.03 -11.56 -13.67
CA LEU A 73 -1.87 -11.05 -12.93
C LEU A 73 -2.04 -11.22 -11.41
N ARG A 74 -3.26 -11.09 -10.88
CA ARG A 74 -3.55 -11.42 -9.47
C ARG A 74 -3.32 -12.89 -9.16
N SER A 75 -3.72 -13.77 -10.08
CA SER A 75 -3.49 -15.20 -9.92
C SER A 75 -1.99 -15.52 -9.92
N PHE A 76 -1.23 -14.91 -10.83
CA PHE A 76 0.23 -14.97 -10.85
C PHE A 76 0.83 -14.49 -9.53
N LEU A 77 0.53 -13.27 -9.09
CA LEU A 77 1.08 -12.71 -7.85
C LEU A 77 0.74 -13.55 -6.60
N ARG A 78 -0.43 -14.19 -6.58
CA ARG A 78 -0.78 -15.15 -5.52
C ARG A 78 0.04 -16.42 -5.64
N ARG A 79 0.19 -16.96 -6.86
CA ARG A 79 0.97 -18.18 -7.12
C ARG A 79 2.43 -18.01 -6.77
N THR A 80 3.01 -16.86 -7.07
CA THR A 80 4.35 -16.45 -6.65
C THR A 80 4.55 -16.57 -5.13
N LYS A 81 3.51 -16.27 -4.32
CA LYS A 81 3.58 -16.43 -2.86
C LYS A 81 3.53 -17.89 -2.40
N GLU A 82 2.99 -18.79 -3.21
CA GLU A 82 2.84 -20.21 -2.89
C GLU A 82 4.06 -21.03 -3.31
N VAL A 83 4.61 -20.76 -4.51
CA VAL A 83 5.67 -21.57 -5.12
C VAL A 83 6.96 -20.81 -5.43
N GLY A 84 6.98 -19.48 -5.27
CA GLY A 84 8.11 -18.63 -5.61
C GLY A 84 8.08 -18.10 -7.04
N ASP A 85 8.93 -17.11 -7.31
CA ASP A 85 8.93 -16.29 -8.52
C ASP A 85 9.21 -17.11 -9.78
N GLU A 86 10.28 -17.92 -9.77
CA GLU A 86 10.72 -18.69 -10.96
C GLU A 86 9.68 -19.74 -11.38
N GLU A 87 9.15 -20.50 -10.42
CA GLU A 87 8.17 -21.56 -10.69
C GLU A 87 6.83 -20.97 -11.16
N ALA A 88 6.34 -19.91 -10.50
CA ALA A 88 5.12 -19.24 -10.92
C ALA A 88 5.27 -18.57 -12.30
N PHE A 89 6.45 -18.04 -12.61
CA PHE A 89 6.71 -17.44 -13.91
C PHE A 89 6.71 -18.49 -15.02
N ASP A 90 7.37 -19.63 -14.81
CA ASP A 90 7.40 -20.72 -15.78
C ASP A 90 6.00 -21.31 -16.03
N GLU A 91 5.20 -21.51 -14.97
CA GLU A 91 3.81 -21.98 -15.07
C GLU A 91 2.94 -21.06 -15.95
N PHE A 92 3.05 -19.75 -15.77
CA PHE A 92 2.23 -18.77 -16.49
C PHE A 92 2.74 -18.48 -17.90
N THR A 93 4.05 -18.61 -18.13
CA THR A 93 4.67 -18.37 -19.45
C THR A 93 4.54 -19.58 -20.38
N ASN A 94 4.38 -20.78 -19.83
CA ASN A 94 4.11 -22.01 -20.60
C ASN A 94 2.64 -22.47 -20.54
N GLY A 95 1.79 -21.73 -19.84
CA GLY A 95 0.38 -22.05 -19.64
C GLY A 95 -0.53 -21.72 -20.84
N PRO A 96 -1.82 -22.08 -20.75
CA PRO A 96 -2.81 -21.82 -21.81
C PRO A 96 -3.08 -20.32 -22.04
N GLU A 97 -2.72 -19.46 -21.08
CA GLU A 97 -2.91 -18.01 -21.13
C GLU A 97 -1.59 -17.24 -21.35
N ALA A 98 -0.52 -17.92 -21.77
CA ALA A 98 0.84 -17.41 -21.86
C ALA A 98 0.99 -16.09 -22.65
N GLU A 99 0.34 -15.99 -23.82
CA GLU A 99 0.42 -14.78 -24.65
C GLU A 99 -0.20 -13.57 -23.95
N GLN A 100 -1.36 -13.77 -23.32
CA GLN A 100 -2.03 -12.73 -22.54
C GLN A 100 -1.25 -12.37 -21.28
N PHE A 101 -0.65 -13.36 -20.61
CA PHE A 101 0.22 -13.14 -19.47
C PHE A 101 1.44 -12.30 -19.84
N SER A 102 2.14 -12.64 -20.94
CA SER A 102 3.32 -11.90 -21.39
C SER A 102 3.01 -10.42 -21.66
N MET A 103 1.89 -10.14 -22.33
CA MET A 103 1.47 -8.75 -22.59
C MET A 103 1.15 -7.98 -21.30
N LEU A 104 0.54 -8.65 -20.30
CA LEU A 104 0.24 -8.04 -19.00
C LEU A 104 1.51 -7.85 -18.17
N TRP A 105 2.43 -8.81 -18.23
CA TRP A 105 3.71 -8.76 -17.54
C TRP A 105 4.58 -7.62 -18.07
N ASP A 106 4.67 -7.45 -19.39
CA ASP A 106 5.42 -6.34 -19.99
C ASP A 106 4.86 -4.98 -19.57
N ARG A 107 3.53 -4.84 -19.55
CA ARG A 107 2.86 -3.61 -19.07
C ARG A 107 3.09 -3.40 -17.58
N TYR A 108 2.99 -4.44 -16.78
CA TYR A 108 3.25 -4.38 -15.35
C TYR A 108 4.71 -4.00 -15.06
N ALA A 109 5.67 -4.61 -15.75
CA ALA A 109 7.09 -4.32 -15.62
C ALA A 109 7.44 -2.89 -16.07
N ASP A 110 6.83 -2.40 -17.16
CA ASP A 110 6.99 -1.02 -17.63
C ASP A 110 6.37 0.00 -16.65
N GLU A 111 5.17 -0.25 -16.14
CA GLU A 111 4.55 0.57 -15.08
C GLU A 111 5.42 0.60 -13.83
N ARG A 112 5.94 -0.56 -13.43
CA ARG A 112 6.84 -0.72 -12.28
C ARG A 112 8.17 0.01 -12.48
N HIS A 113 8.71 -0.01 -13.69
CA HIS A 113 9.94 0.69 -14.03
C HIS A 113 9.75 2.22 -14.04
N ARG A 114 8.62 2.72 -14.57
CA ARG A 114 8.35 4.16 -14.70
C ARG A 114 7.89 4.82 -13.41
N HIS A 115 7.06 4.14 -12.64
CA HIS A 115 6.37 4.73 -11.48
C HIS A 115 6.93 4.26 -10.13
N GLY A 116 8.01 3.47 -10.17
CA GLY A 116 8.59 2.87 -8.99
C GLY A 116 7.77 1.71 -8.45
N LEU A 117 8.36 1.01 -7.49
CA LEU A 117 7.94 -0.34 -7.13
C LEU A 117 6.59 -0.37 -6.39
N ALA A 118 6.17 0.69 -5.68
CA ALA A 118 4.98 0.71 -4.83
C ALA A 118 3.67 0.87 -5.61
N VAL A 119 3.17 -0.24 -6.15
CA VAL A 119 1.96 -0.23 -6.98
C VAL A 119 0.76 -0.77 -6.19
N TRP A 120 -0.28 0.05 -6.11
CA TRP A 120 -1.54 -0.26 -5.43
C TRP A 120 -2.61 -0.61 -6.47
N SER A 121 -3.43 -1.64 -6.23
CA SER A 121 -4.59 -1.89 -7.10
C SER A 121 -5.76 -0.97 -6.73
N TYR A 122 -6.65 -0.65 -7.67
CA TYR A 122 -7.85 0.14 -7.41
C TYR A 122 -8.77 -0.54 -6.39
N SER A 123 -8.83 -1.87 -6.40
CA SER A 123 -9.62 -2.61 -5.42
C SER A 123 -9.10 -2.40 -3.99
N GLU A 124 -7.78 -2.39 -3.82
CA GLU A 124 -7.16 -2.18 -2.51
C GLU A 124 -7.29 -0.72 -2.06
N ALA A 125 -7.23 0.25 -2.99
CA ALA A 125 -7.54 1.65 -2.71
C ALA A 125 -9.00 1.83 -2.23
N ALA A 126 -9.95 1.15 -2.87
CA ALA A 126 -11.36 1.18 -2.47
C ALA A 126 -11.57 0.53 -1.08
N LYS A 127 -10.93 -0.62 -0.81
CA LYS A 127 -10.96 -1.26 0.52
C LYS A 127 -10.38 -0.35 1.59
N PHE A 128 -9.28 0.35 1.29
CA PHE A 128 -8.69 1.29 2.24
C PHE A 128 -9.57 2.52 2.47
N ALA A 129 -10.25 3.04 1.44
CA ALA A 129 -11.23 4.11 1.64
C ALA A 129 -12.32 3.68 2.64
N LEU A 130 -12.86 2.46 2.51
CA LEU A 130 -13.81 1.90 3.47
C LEU A 130 -13.19 1.74 4.87
N LYS A 131 -11.95 1.25 4.96
CA LYS A 131 -11.22 1.12 6.23
C LYS A 131 -10.99 2.47 6.90
N SER A 132 -10.67 3.51 6.13
CA SER A 132 -10.45 4.87 6.66
C SER A 132 -11.69 5.44 7.34
N LYS A 133 -12.88 5.10 6.82
CA LYS A 133 -14.15 5.48 7.46
C LYS A 133 -14.32 4.81 8.82
N GLN A 134 -14.02 3.51 8.91
CA GLN A 134 -14.07 2.78 10.18
C GLN A 134 -13.08 3.35 11.21
N CYS A 135 -11.85 3.67 10.77
CA CYS A 135 -10.85 4.30 11.64
C CYS A 135 -11.32 5.67 12.14
N PHE A 136 -11.92 6.49 11.26
CA PHE A 136 -12.48 7.79 11.66
C PHE A 136 -13.54 7.64 12.76
N GLU A 137 -14.46 6.69 12.61
CA GLU A 137 -15.50 6.40 13.60
C GLU A 137 -14.92 5.95 14.96
N GLN A 138 -13.69 5.44 14.97
CA GLN A 138 -12.95 5.00 16.16
C GLN A 138 -11.98 6.07 16.70
N GLY A 139 -11.90 7.24 16.08
CA GLY A 139 -10.93 8.27 16.44
C GLY A 139 -9.49 7.92 16.07
N GLU A 140 -9.32 7.02 15.10
CA GLU A 140 -8.02 6.57 14.61
C GLU A 140 -7.69 7.16 13.23
N ILE A 141 -6.41 7.45 13.00
CA ILE A 141 -5.91 7.81 11.68
C ILE A 141 -5.56 6.57 10.87
N ALA A 142 -6.09 6.46 9.66
CA ALA A 142 -5.73 5.39 8.73
C ALA A 142 -4.37 5.69 8.07
N CYS A 143 -3.51 4.68 8.08
CA CYS A 143 -2.12 4.80 7.66
C CYS A 143 -1.74 3.71 6.67
N ILE A 144 -0.81 4.03 5.78
CA ILE A 144 -0.18 3.12 4.85
C ILE A 144 1.32 3.22 5.06
N ALA A 145 2.03 2.10 5.16
CA ALA A 145 3.48 2.07 5.08
C ALA A 145 3.92 1.30 3.83
N ILE A 146 4.83 1.90 3.07
CA ILE A 146 5.55 1.26 1.99
C ILE A 146 6.92 0.91 2.55
N THR A 147 7.21 -0.37 2.71
CA THR A 147 8.47 -0.86 3.28
C THR A 147 9.29 -1.56 2.21
N GLU A 148 10.61 -1.66 2.41
CA GLU A 148 11.41 -2.67 1.71
C GLU A 148 10.75 -4.04 1.90
N GLY A 149 10.63 -4.81 0.83
CA GLY A 149 9.84 -6.05 0.87
C GLY A 149 10.68 -7.25 1.29
N SER A 150 10.08 -8.44 1.25
CA SER A 150 10.79 -9.69 1.53
C SER A 150 11.63 -10.15 0.34
N GLU A 151 12.43 -11.22 0.50
CA GLU A 151 13.27 -11.79 -0.59
C GLU A 151 12.51 -12.11 -1.90
N THR A 152 11.16 -12.17 -1.85
CA THR A 152 10.24 -12.42 -2.98
C THR A 152 9.31 -11.24 -3.32
N GLU A 153 9.37 -10.13 -2.60
CA GLU A 153 8.59 -8.90 -2.89
C GLU A 153 9.55 -7.70 -2.84
N ASP A 154 9.68 -6.89 -3.88
CA ASP A 154 10.61 -5.74 -3.82
C ASP A 154 10.18 -4.67 -2.77
N HIS A 155 8.91 -4.67 -2.35
CA HIS A 155 8.35 -3.79 -1.31
C HIS A 155 7.04 -4.39 -0.76
N SER A 156 6.71 -4.10 0.50
CA SER A 156 5.44 -4.50 1.11
C SER A 156 4.61 -3.27 1.46
N VAL A 157 3.32 -3.30 1.13
CA VAL A 157 2.34 -2.26 1.50
C VAL A 157 1.57 -2.74 2.72
N LEU A 158 1.75 -2.04 3.84
CA LEU A 158 1.07 -2.34 5.10
C LEU A 158 0.02 -1.28 5.38
N THR A 159 -1.23 -1.68 5.57
CA THR A 159 -2.30 -0.79 6.03
C THR A 159 -2.52 -1.00 7.52
N PHE A 160 -2.56 0.08 8.30
CA PHE A 160 -2.80 0.05 9.74
C PHE A 160 -3.51 1.31 10.19
N SER A 161 -3.84 1.38 11.48
CA SER A 161 -4.43 2.56 12.09
C SER A 161 -3.69 2.91 13.38
N VAL A 162 -3.76 4.19 13.76
CA VAL A 162 -3.14 4.71 14.98
C VAL A 162 -4.16 5.60 15.68
N ASP A 163 -4.28 5.45 17.00
CA ASP A 163 -5.12 6.33 17.80
C ASP A 163 -4.65 7.79 17.65
N SER A 164 -5.57 8.66 17.21
CA SER A 164 -5.24 10.08 16.99
C SER A 164 -4.89 10.82 18.27
N SER A 165 -5.38 10.37 19.43
CA SER A 165 -5.05 10.92 20.74
C SER A 165 -3.62 10.58 21.18
N TRP A 166 -3.08 9.44 20.74
CA TRP A 166 -1.70 9.05 21.04
C TRP A 166 -0.69 9.86 20.23
N LEU A 167 -1.08 10.33 19.04
CA LEU A 167 -0.24 11.15 18.16
C LEU A 167 -0.25 12.64 18.51
N SER A 168 -1.18 13.11 19.34
CA SER A 168 -1.37 14.53 19.67
C SER A 168 -1.00 14.90 21.11
#